data_AF-A0A7C1REW1-F1
#
_entry.id   AF-A0A7C1REW1-F1
#
_cell.length_a   1.000
_cell.length_b   1.000
_cell.length_c   1.000
_cell.angle_alpha   90.00
_cell.angle_beta   90.00
_cell.angle_gamma   90.00
#
_symmetry.space_group_name_H-M   'P 1'
#
loop_
_entity.id
_entity.type
_entity.pdbx_description
1 polymer ?
#
loop_
_entity_poly.entity_id
_entity_poly.type
_entity_poly.pdbx_seq_one_letter_code
_entity_poly.pdbx_strand_id
1 'polypeptide(L)' 'IEPERLATIRNERRPNSRYSSIQQCMHEIEEIELMYRRERIPFLNTTAYSVEEIATRIMVATGLKRNR' A
#
# COMPACT_ATOMS: atom_id res chain seq x y z
N ILE A 1 -1.55 1.83 -0.07
CA ILE A 1 -1.06 2.71 -1.14
C ILE A 1 -2.28 3.41 -1.74
N GLU A 2 -2.23 4.72 -1.89
CA GLU A 2 -3.22 5.56 -2.55
C GLU A 2 -3.41 5.15 -4.02
N PRO A 3 -4.67 5.10 -4.51
CA PRO A 3 -4.98 4.71 -5.88
C PRO A 3 -4.26 5.54 -6.95
N GLU A 4 -4.09 6.83 -6.74
CA GLU A 4 -3.44 7.76 -7.68
C GLU A 4 -1.95 7.42 -7.87
N ARG A 5 -1.28 7.13 -6.76
CA ARG A 5 0.12 6.70 -6.77
C ARG A 5 0.27 5.35 -7.45
N LEU A 6 -0.63 4.41 -7.15
CA LEU A 6 -0.64 3.09 -7.79
C LEU A 6 -0.87 3.19 -9.29
N ALA A 7 -1.84 3.99 -9.74
CA ALA A 7 -2.14 4.22 -11.15
C ALA A 7 -0.94 4.80 -11.89
N THR A 8 -0.25 5.79 -11.30
CA THR A 8 0.98 6.38 -11.87
C THR A 8 2.06 5.31 -12.09
N ILE A 9 2.38 4.52 -11.06
CA ILE A 9 3.39 3.45 -11.15
C ILE A 9 3.00 2.40 -12.20
N ARG A 10 1.71 2.02 -12.24
CA ARG A 10 1.23 1.03 -13.22
C ARG A 10 1.23 1.57 -14.64
N ASN A 11 0.99 2.87 -14.82
CA ASN A 11 1.03 3.52 -16.11
C ASN A 11 2.46 3.56 -16.67
N GLU A 12 3.48 3.77 -15.83
CA GLU A 12 4.89 3.66 -16.24
C GLU A 12 5.26 2.23 -16.69
N ARG A 13 4.68 1.20 -16.04
CA ARG A 13 4.96 -0.22 -16.35
C ARG A 13 4.18 -0.73 -17.56
N ARG A 14 2.92 -0.33 -17.71
CA ARG A 14 2.02 -0.77 -18.79
C ARG A 14 0.96 0.32 -19.06
N PRO A 15 1.29 1.33 -19.87
CA PRO A 15 0.39 2.46 -20.12
C PRO A 15 -0.86 2.04 -20.90
N ASN A 16 -1.90 2.87 -20.85
CA ASN A 16 -3.15 2.71 -21.60
C ASN A 16 -3.85 1.35 -21.40
N SER A 17 -3.68 0.74 -20.21
CA SER A 17 -4.26 -0.55 -19.89
C SER A 17 -5.30 -0.42 -18.78
N ARG A 18 -6.26 -1.36 -18.72
CA ARG A 18 -7.19 -1.45 -17.59
C ARG A 18 -6.44 -1.53 -16.25
N TYR A 19 -5.32 -2.25 -16.24
CA TYR A 19 -4.43 -2.41 -15.08
C TYR A 19 -3.93 -1.07 -14.51
N SER A 20 -3.60 -0.10 -15.38
CA SER A 20 -3.12 1.23 -14.97
C SER A 20 -4.23 2.27 -14.81
N SER A 21 -5.49 1.92 -15.08
CA SER A 21 -6.61 2.87 -14.95
C SER A 21 -6.88 3.22 -13.48
N ILE A 22 -7.21 4.49 -13.23
CA ILE A 22 -7.52 4.97 -11.88
C ILE A 22 -8.73 4.25 -11.29
N GLN A 23 -9.75 3.95 -12.09
CA GLN A 23 -10.94 3.22 -11.67
C GLN A 23 -10.61 1.81 -11.19
N GLN A 24 -9.74 1.09 -11.92
CA GLN A 24 -9.29 -0.24 -11.49
C GLN A 24 -8.46 -0.16 -10.20
N CYS A 25 -7.58 0.83 -10.07
CA CYS A 25 -6.77 1.01 -8.86
C CYS A 25 -7.63 1.38 -7.64
N MET A 26 -8.63 2.25 -7.79
CA MET A 26 -9.57 2.60 -6.73
C MET A 26 -10.35 1.37 -6.25
N HIS A 27 -10.94 0.63 -7.19
CA HIS A 27 -11.70 -0.56 -6.87
C HIS A 27 -10.86 -1.61 -6.12
N GLU A 28 -9.65 -1.91 -6.60
CA GLU A 28 -8.76 -2.87 -5.94
C GLU A 28 -8.38 -2.43 -4.52
N ILE A 29 -8.07 -1.14 -4.31
CA ILE A 29 -7.70 -0.62 -2.99
C ILE A 29 -8.89 -0.65 -2.04
N GLU A 30 -10.08 -0.24 -2.48
CA GLU A 30 -11.31 -0.28 -1.68
C GLU A 30 -11.65 -1.70 -1.24
N GLU A 31 -11.57 -2.69 -2.14
CA GLU A 31 -11.81 -4.09 -1.83
C GLU A 31 -10.83 -4.62 -0.77
N ILE A 32 -9.55 -4.29 -0.90
CA ILE A 32 -8.50 -4.70 0.05
C ILE A 32 -8.71 -4.03 1.41
N GLU A 33 -9.01 -2.73 1.45
CA GLU A 33 -9.27 -2.01 2.70
C GLU A 33 -10.52 -2.52 3.41
N LEU A 34 -11.57 -2.87 2.66
CA LEU A 34 -12.75 -3.52 3.20
C LEU A 34 -12.40 -4.89 3.79
N MET A 35 -11.60 -5.69 3.08
CA MET A 35 -11.12 -6.99 3.57
C MET A 35 -10.33 -6.84 4.88
N TYR A 36 -9.34 -5.95 4.94
CA TYR A 36 -8.56 -5.73 6.15
C TYR A 36 -9.42 -5.28 7.34
N ARG A 37 -10.38 -4.37 7.11
CA ARG A 37 -11.31 -3.94 8.16
C ARG A 37 -12.20 -5.08 8.65
N ARG A 38 -12.74 -5.90 7.74
CA ARG A 38 -13.59 -7.04 8.09
C ARG A 38 -12.86 -8.08 8.92
N GLU A 39 -11.63 -8.39 8.53
CA GLU A 39 -10.78 -9.39 9.20
C GLU A 39 -10.02 -8.83 10.42
N ARG A 40 -10.20 -7.53 10.74
CA ARG A 40 -9.48 -6.82 11.82
C ARG A 40 -7.96 -6.93 11.70
N ILE A 41 -7.45 -6.94 10.46
CA ILE A 41 -6.02 -7.01 10.19
C ILE A 41 -5.47 -5.57 10.17
N PRO A 42 -4.53 -5.22 11.08
CA PRO A 42 -3.88 -3.93 11.03
C PRO A 42 -3.01 -3.83 9.78
N PHE A 43 -3.07 -2.69 9.09
CA PHE A 43 -2.28 -2.42 7.90
C PHE A 43 -1.62 -1.04 7.99
N LEU A 44 -0.57 -0.85 7.19
CA LEU A 44 0.14 0.42 7.07
C LEU A 44 0.01 0.95 5.64
N ASN A 45 -0.48 2.17 5.48
CA ASN A 45 -0.39 2.85 4.19
C ASN A 45 1.04 3.36 3.99
N THR A 46 1.69 2.91 2.92
CA THR A 46 3.10 3.19 2.62
C THR A 46 3.33 4.22 1.52
N THR A 47 2.28 4.87 0.99
CA THR A 47 2.39 5.77 -0.17
C THR A 47 3.46 6.84 -0.04
N ALA A 48 3.54 7.46 1.14
CA ALA A 48 4.39 8.61 1.40
C ALA A 48 5.63 8.25 2.25
N TYR A 49 5.91 6.95 2.46
CA TYR A 49 7.00 6.52 3.32
C TYR A 49 8.16 5.94 2.50
N SER A 50 9.38 6.29 2.89
CA SER A 50 10.59 5.62 2.41
C SER A 50 10.67 4.18 2.93
N VAL A 51 11.57 3.38 2.34
CA VAL A 51 11.79 2.00 2.80
C VAL A 51 12.29 1.97 4.25
N GLU A 52 13.13 2.93 4.64
CA GLU A 52 13.65 3.09 6.00
C GLU A 52 12.54 3.47 7.00
N GLU A 53 11.61 4.34 6.60
CA GLU A 53 10.47 4.73 7.42
C GLU A 53 9.48 3.58 7.60
N ILE A 54 9.22 2.80 6.53
CA ILE A 54 8.39 1.60 6.60
C ILE A 54 9.02 0.59 7.57
N ALA A 55 10.32 0.33 7.43
CA ALA A 55 11.03 -0.60 8.32
C ALA A 55 10.95 -0.14 9.78
N THR A 56 11.18 1.14 10.05
CA THR A 56 11.10 1.71 11.40
C THR A 56 9.70 1.57 11.99
N ARG A 57 8.65 1.86 11.21
CA ARG A 57 7.25 1.72 11.65
C ARG A 57 6.88 0.27 11.94
N ILE A 58 7.35 -0.69 11.13
CA ILE A 58 7.14 -2.12 11.38
C ILE A 58 7.81 -2.53 12.69
N MET A 59 9.06 -2.13 12.92
CA MET A 59 9.78 -2.43 14.17
C MET A 59 9.03 -1.88 15.40
N VAL A 60 8.54 -0.64 15.31
CA VAL A 60 7.74 -0.01 16.38
C VAL A 60 6.43 -0.75 16.60
N ALA A 61 5.68 -1.05 15.53
CA ALA A 61 4.37 -1.71 15.62
C ALA A 61 4.44 -3.16 16.14
N THR A 62 5.54 -3.87 15.85
CA THR A 62 5.75 -5.26 16.26
C THR A 62 6.47 -5.41 17.60
N GLY A 63 7.02 -4.31 18.14
CA GLY A 63 7.87 -4.34 19.34
C GLY A 63 9.19 -5.09 19.15
N LEU A 64 9.59 -5.35 17.89
CA LEU A 64 10.85 -6.02 17.59
C LEU A 64 12.00 -5.12 18.02
N LYS A 65 12.85 -5.64 18.91
CA LYS A 65 14.08 -4.96 19.31
C LYS A 65 15.18 -5.28 18.32
N ARG A 66 15.92 -4.24 17.91
CA ARG A 66 17.13 -4.42 17.12
C ARG A 66 18.16 -5.13 17.99
N ASN A 67 18.46 -6.39 17.69
CA ASN A 67 19.61 -7.08 18.28
C ASN A 67 20.87 -6.39 17.73
N ARG A 68 21.70 -5.87 18.64
CA ARG A 68 22.96 -5.21 18.32
C ARG A 68 24.08 -6.24 18.31
#